data_AF-A0A7S3BF99-F1
#
_entry.id   AF-A0A7S3BF99-F1
#
_cell.length_a   1.000
_cell.length_b   1.000
_cell.length_c   1.000
_cell.angle_alpha   90.00
_cell.angle_beta   90.00
_cell.angle_gamma   90.00
#
_symmetry.space_group_name_H-M   'P 1'
#
loop_
_entity.id
_entity.type
_entity.pdbx_description
1 polymer ?
#
loop_
_entity_poly.entity_id
_entity_poly.type
_entity_poly.pdbx_seq_one_letter_code
_entity_poly.pdbx_strand_id
1 'polypeptide(L)'
;ARGCLTALGLDEALFAGILGNDCYAEPKPHEAAFEAALHAAGLTLAEAHRAVLIEDSVKNARAAVALGMRSVLVTQTAERPSTPQERDEVAHHVIGRVSRAELDALNLGLY
;
A
#
# COMPACT_ATOMS: atom_id res chain seq x y z
N ALA A 1 0.78 8.83 12.74
CA ALA A 1 0.77 9.28 11.33
C ALA A 1 0.39 10.74 11.20
N ARG A 2 -0.80 11.16 11.67
CA ARG A 2 -1.34 12.53 11.49
C ARG A 2 -0.37 13.67 11.81
N GLY A 3 0.26 13.67 12.99
CA GLY A 3 1.22 14.73 13.36
C GLY A 3 2.41 14.86 12.40
N CYS A 4 2.95 13.73 11.91
CA CYS A 4 4.03 13.74 10.93
C CYS A 4 3.56 14.25 9.57
N LEU A 5 2.37 13.84 9.12
CA LEU A 5 1.80 14.28 7.85
C LEU A 5 1.58 15.80 7.85
N THR A 6 0.98 16.33 8.92
CA THR A 6 0.80 17.78 9.10
C THR A 6 2.12 18.53 9.11
N ALA A 7 3.15 18.04 9.80
CA ALA A 7 4.47 18.67 9.82
C ALA A 7 5.15 18.71 8.45
N LEU A 8 4.82 17.76 7.57
CA LEU A 8 5.31 17.69 6.18
C LEU A 8 4.45 18.51 5.20
N GLY A 9 3.40 19.20 5.67
CA GLY A 9 2.44 19.88 4.80
C GLY A 9 1.60 18.92 3.97
N LEU A 10 1.55 17.65 4.36
CA LEU A 10 0.67 16.65 3.79
C LEU A 10 -0.63 16.66 4.60
N ASP A 11 -1.57 17.50 4.18
CA ASP A 11 -2.80 17.76 4.91
C ASP A 11 -3.98 16.90 4.44
N GLU A 12 -5.16 17.17 5.01
CA GLU A 12 -6.41 16.47 4.67
C GLU A 12 -6.89 16.75 3.25
N ALA A 13 -6.36 17.76 2.54
CA ALA A 13 -6.71 17.97 1.14
C ALA A 13 -6.11 16.90 0.23
N LEU A 14 -5.04 16.21 0.65
CA LEU A 14 -4.43 15.11 -0.09
C LEU A 14 -5.02 13.73 0.26
N PHE A 15 -5.57 13.58 1.47
CA PHE A 15 -6.08 12.30 1.96
C PHE A 15 -7.53 12.43 2.39
N ALA A 16 -8.43 11.70 1.72
CA ALA A 16 -9.83 11.59 2.14
C ALA A 16 -9.98 10.92 3.53
N GLY A 17 -8.97 10.17 3.99
CA GLY A 17 -8.94 9.56 5.31
C GLY A 17 -7.52 9.18 5.74
N ILE A 18 -7.26 9.28 7.03
CA ILE A 18 -5.98 8.88 7.64
C ILE A 18 -6.26 7.84 8.72
N LEU A 19 -5.79 6.62 8.50
CA LEU A 19 -5.91 5.52 9.44
C LEU A 19 -4.59 5.33 10.19
N GLY A 20 -4.64 5.44 11.52
CA GLY A 20 -3.50 5.24 12.40
C GLY A 20 -3.50 3.85 13.02
N ASN A 21 -2.46 3.54 13.81
CA ASN A 21 -2.34 2.25 14.48
C ASN A 21 -3.45 2.00 15.51
N ASP A 22 -4.13 3.06 15.94
CA ASP A 22 -5.30 3.08 16.80
C ASP A 22 -6.60 2.62 16.10
N CYS A 23 -6.59 2.51 14.77
CA CYS A 23 -7.73 2.04 13.99
C CYS A 23 -7.75 0.51 13.78
N TYR A 24 -6.70 -0.20 14.23
CA TYR A 24 -6.52 -1.63 13.95
C TYR A 24 -6.38 -2.43 15.24
N ALA A 25 -7.02 -3.59 15.28
CA ALA A 25 -6.81 -4.56 16.37
C ALA A 25 -5.41 -5.20 16.29
N GLU A 26 -4.92 -5.43 15.08
CA GLU A 26 -3.59 -5.98 14.80
C GLU A 26 -2.89 -5.15 13.73
N PRO A 27 -1.56 -4.98 13.79
CA PRO A 27 -0.80 -4.24 12.78
C PRO A 27 -0.57 -5.10 11.53
N LYS A 28 -0.24 -4.45 10.40
CA LYS A 28 0.34 -5.15 9.24
C LYS A 28 1.54 -6.01 9.69
N PRO A 29 1.72 -7.24 9.18
CA PRO A 29 1.06 -7.81 8.00
C PRO A 29 -0.21 -8.65 8.30
N HIS A 30 -0.84 -8.50 9.47
CA HIS A 30 -2.08 -9.25 9.77
C HIS A 30 -3.23 -8.80 8.86
N GLU A 31 -4.02 -9.76 8.39
CA GLU A 31 -5.16 -9.56 7.47
C GLU A 31 -6.14 -8.49 7.97
N ALA A 32 -6.42 -8.49 9.28
CA ALA A 32 -7.32 -7.54 9.92
C ALA A 32 -6.94 -6.07 9.68
N ALA A 33 -5.66 -5.75 9.51
CA ALA A 33 -5.21 -4.39 9.20
C ALA A 33 -5.62 -3.95 7.79
N PHE A 34 -5.53 -4.86 6.82
CA PHE A 34 -5.88 -4.59 5.43
C PHE A 34 -7.39 -4.56 5.22
N GLU A 35 -8.12 -5.49 5.85
CA GLU A 35 -9.58 -5.51 5.81
C GLU A 35 -10.18 -4.23 6.40
N ALA A 36 -9.66 -3.77 7.55
CA ALA A 36 -10.09 -2.51 8.14
C ALA A 36 -9.83 -1.31 7.22
N ALA A 37 -8.68 -1.28 6.53
CA ALA A 37 -8.36 -0.23 5.57
C ALA A 37 -9.29 -0.25 4.34
N LEU A 38 -9.61 -1.44 3.80
CA LEU A 38 -10.58 -1.60 2.72
C LEU A 38 -11.97 -1.14 3.15
N HIS A 39 -12.42 -1.56 4.33
CA HIS A 39 -13.74 -1.17 4.84
C HIS A 39 -13.85 0.34 5.08
N ALA A 40 -12.80 0.97 5.60
CA ALA A 40 -12.74 2.42 5.75
C ALA A 40 -12.77 3.16 4.39
N ALA A 41 -12.31 2.52 3.31
CA ALA A 41 -12.43 3.00 1.95
C ALA A 41 -13.77 2.61 1.26
N GLY A 42 -14.69 1.98 1.98
CA GLY A 42 -15.98 1.53 1.46
C GLY A 42 -15.89 0.28 0.57
N LEU A 43 -14.83 -0.51 0.70
CA LEU A 43 -14.58 -1.74 -0.06
C LEU A 43 -14.68 -2.98 0.83
N THR A 44 -15.04 -4.11 0.22
CA THR A 44 -14.98 -5.43 0.84
C THR A 44 -13.70 -6.18 0.44
N LEU A 45 -13.38 -7.30 1.09
CA LEU A 45 -12.29 -8.19 0.66
C LEU A 45 -12.47 -8.71 -0.77
N ALA A 46 -13.71 -8.99 -1.19
CA ALA A 46 -14.00 -9.40 -2.57
C ALA A 46 -13.64 -8.30 -3.60
N GLU A 47 -13.60 -7.05 -3.16
CA GLU A 47 -13.27 -5.88 -3.97
C GLU A 47 -11.82 -5.40 -3.78
N ALA A 48 -10.98 -6.15 -3.06
CA ALA A 48 -9.59 -5.79 -2.77
C ALA A 48 -8.79 -5.42 -4.03
N HIS A 49 -9.09 -6.03 -5.18
CA HIS A 49 -8.49 -5.74 -6.48
C HIS A 49 -8.64 -4.28 -6.93
N ARG A 50 -9.63 -3.55 -6.40
CA ARG A 50 -9.84 -2.12 -6.67
C ARG A 50 -8.86 -1.23 -5.90
N ALA A 51 -8.27 -1.72 -4.82
CA ALA A 51 -7.28 -1.00 -4.02
C ALA A 51 -5.84 -1.28 -4.49
N VAL A 52 -4.95 -0.32 -4.21
CA VAL A 52 -3.51 -0.43 -4.43
C VAL A 52 -2.79 -0.14 -3.12
N LEU A 53 -1.96 -1.06 -2.64
CA LEU A 53 -1.00 -0.78 -1.57
C LEU A 53 0.28 -0.21 -2.18
N ILE A 54 0.75 0.93 -1.66
CA ILE A 54 2.10 1.46 -1.95
C ILE A 54 2.88 1.40 -0.65
N GLU A 55 3.97 0.62 -0.63
CA GLU A 55 4.63 0.20 0.62
C GLU A 55 6.11 -0.14 0.38
N ASP A 56 6.94 -0.08 1.42
CA ASP A 56 8.37 -0.41 1.34
C ASP A 56 8.79 -1.71 2.05
N SER A 57 7.86 -2.35 2.77
CA SER A 57 8.06 -3.68 3.38
C SER A 57 7.55 -4.80 2.48
N VAL A 58 8.41 -5.79 2.22
CA VAL A 58 8.11 -7.01 1.45
C VAL A 58 6.99 -7.83 2.12
N LYS A 59 7.01 -7.91 3.46
CA LYS A 59 6.00 -8.69 4.22
C LYS A 59 4.59 -8.10 4.06
N ASN A 60 4.49 -6.78 4.13
CA ASN A 60 3.21 -6.08 3.98
C ASN A 60 2.70 -6.17 2.53
N ALA A 61 3.60 -5.98 1.56
CA ALA A 61 3.27 -6.08 0.14
C ALA A 61 2.77 -7.49 -0.22
N ARG A 62 3.45 -8.54 0.26
CA ARG A 62 3.03 -9.94 0.09
C ARG A 62 1.66 -10.22 0.70
N ALA A 63 1.39 -9.72 1.91
CA ALA A 63 0.10 -9.89 2.55
C ALA A 63 -1.04 -9.25 1.73
N ALA A 64 -0.82 -8.05 1.19
CA ALA A 64 -1.80 -7.39 0.33
C ALA A 64 -2.07 -8.16 -0.97
N VAL A 65 -1.03 -8.70 -1.61
CA VAL A 65 -1.19 -9.57 -2.80
C VAL A 65 -1.99 -10.82 -2.46
N ALA A 66 -1.72 -11.46 -1.31
CA ALA A 66 -2.46 -12.65 -0.88
C ALA A 66 -3.95 -12.38 -0.63
N LEU A 67 -4.32 -11.14 -0.28
CA LEU A 67 -5.70 -10.68 -0.11
C LEU A 67 -6.34 -10.18 -1.42
N GLY A 68 -5.65 -10.28 -2.55
CA GLY A 68 -6.16 -9.87 -3.86
C GLY A 68 -6.04 -8.37 -4.14
N MET A 69 -5.31 -7.61 -3.32
CA MET A 69 -5.00 -6.22 -3.61
C MET A 69 -3.91 -6.10 -4.67
N ARG A 70 -3.90 -4.98 -5.39
CA ARG A 70 -2.74 -4.58 -6.17
C ARG A 70 -1.67 -4.00 -5.24
N SER A 71 -0.41 -4.16 -5.60
CA SER A 71 0.71 -3.79 -4.72
C SER A 71 1.86 -3.19 -5.51
N VAL A 72 2.43 -2.10 -5.00
CA VAL A 72 3.61 -1.41 -5.50
C VAL A 72 4.64 -1.37 -4.38
N LEU A 73 5.78 -2.04 -4.59
CA LEU A 73 6.90 -2.04 -3.65
C LEU A 73 7.86 -0.90 -3.96
N VAL A 74 8.14 -0.05 -2.98
CA VAL A 74 9.09 1.05 -3.05
C VAL A 74 10.42 0.62 -2.44
N THR A 75 11.45 0.47 -3.26
CA THR A 75 12.73 -0.15 -2.84
C THR A 75 13.78 0.82 -2.33
N GLN A 76 13.41 2.08 -2.09
CA GLN A 76 14.35 3.12 -1.70
C GLN A 76 14.85 2.97 -0.25
N THR A 77 14.07 2.30 0.61
CA THR A 77 14.20 2.47 2.06
C THR A 77 14.70 1.25 2.84
N ALA A 78 14.54 0.00 2.38
CA ALA A 78 15.15 -1.14 3.09
C ALA A 78 15.18 -2.47 2.33
N GLU A 79 14.06 -2.91 1.75
CA GLU A 79 13.90 -4.30 1.30
C GLU A 79 13.80 -4.40 -0.23
N ARG A 80 14.51 -5.37 -0.81
CA ARG A 80 14.41 -5.71 -2.22
C ARG A 80 14.16 -7.21 -2.33
N PRO A 81 13.20 -7.63 -3.17
CA PRO A 81 13.08 -9.02 -3.54
C PRO A 81 14.40 -9.50 -4.15
N SER A 82 14.87 -10.64 -3.67
CA SER A 82 16.15 -11.23 -4.01
C SER A 82 16.14 -11.94 -5.36
N THR A 83 14.97 -12.35 -5.84
CA THR A 83 14.77 -13.05 -7.12
C THR A 83 13.62 -12.44 -7.93
N PRO A 84 13.57 -12.64 -9.27
CA PRO A 84 12.41 -12.26 -10.09
C PRO A 84 11.11 -12.92 -9.62
N GLN A 85 11.15 -14.20 -9.25
CA GLN A 85 9.98 -14.92 -8.74
C GLN A 85 9.44 -14.26 -7.46
N GLU A 86 10.33 -13.89 -6.53
CA GLU A 86 9.93 -13.20 -5.31
C GLU A 86 9.35 -11.80 -5.62
N ARG A 87 9.75 -11.14 -6.71
CA ARG A 87 9.13 -9.87 -7.11
C ARG A 87 7.67 -10.07 -7.45
N ASP A 88 7.38 -11.05 -8.31
CA ASP A 88 6.04 -11.31 -8.82
C ASP A 88 5.08 -11.75 -7.71
N GLU A 89 5.59 -12.42 -6.67
CA GLU A 89 4.82 -12.81 -5.48
C GLU A 89 4.58 -11.67 -4.48
N VAL A 90 5.46 -10.68 -4.45
CA VAL A 90 5.45 -9.62 -3.43
C VAL A 90 4.73 -8.38 -3.90
N ALA A 91 4.86 -8.02 -5.19
CA ALA A 91 4.22 -6.83 -5.73
C ALA A 91 4.01 -6.94 -7.24
N HIS A 92 2.97 -6.26 -7.72
CA HIS A 92 2.69 -6.15 -9.15
C HIS A 92 3.67 -5.19 -9.84
N HIS A 93 4.18 -4.20 -9.08
CA HIS A 93 5.17 -3.24 -9.54
C HIS A 93 6.23 -3.00 -8.48
N VAL A 94 7.46 -2.74 -8.94
CA VAL A 94 8.59 -2.39 -8.08
C VAL A 94 9.19 -1.10 -8.59
N ILE A 95 9.24 -0.08 -7.74
CA ILE A 95 9.73 1.25 -8.10
C ILE A 95 10.87 1.69 -7.19
N GLY A 96 11.69 2.62 -7.68
CA GLY A 96 12.85 3.12 -6.97
C GLY A 96 12.50 4.24 -5.98
N ARG A 97 11.40 4.95 -6.23
CA ARG A 97 10.90 6.07 -5.42
C ARG A 97 9.44 6.36 -5.76
N VAL A 98 8.72 7.03 -4.86
CA VAL A 98 7.39 7.54 -5.21
C VAL A 98 7.56 8.86 -5.97
N SER A 99 7.33 8.84 -7.28
CA SER A 99 7.31 10.04 -8.12
C SER A 99 6.17 9.96 -9.13
N ARG A 100 5.67 11.12 -9.58
CA ARG A 100 4.58 11.18 -10.57
C ARG A 100 4.92 10.41 -11.85
N ALA A 101 6.15 10.57 -12.35
CA ALA A 101 6.61 9.85 -13.54
C ALA A 101 6.63 8.33 -13.33
N GLU A 102 7.04 7.85 -12.15
CA GLU A 102 7.03 6.42 -11.84
C GLU A 102 5.59 5.90 -11.74
N LEU A 103 4.69 6.61 -11.05
CA LEU A 103 3.29 6.20 -10.90
C LEU A 103 2.50 6.23 -12.22
N ASP A 104 2.67 7.27 -13.04
CA ASP A 104 2.01 7.39 -14.35
C ASP A 104 2.41 6.23 -15.27
N ALA A 105 3.66 5.75 -15.17
CA ALA A 105 4.17 4.63 -15.96
C ALA A 105 3.60 3.26 -15.53
N LEU A 106 3.08 3.13 -14.30
CA LEU A 106 2.52 1.87 -13.82
C LEU A 106 1.14 1.55 -14.40
N ASN A 107 0.46 2.54 -15.03
CA ASN A 107 -0.90 2.41 -15.55
C ASN A 107 -1.84 1.69 -14.56
N LEU A 108 -1.91 2.21 -13.33
CA LEU A 108 -2.66 1.59 -12.24
C LEU A 108 -4.17 1.52 -12.46
N GLY A 109 -4.72 1.90 -13.63
CA GLY A 109 -6.15 1.74 -13.96
C GLY A 109 -7.11 2.32 -12.91
N LEU A 110 -6.70 3.37 -12.20
CA LEU A 110 -7.51 4.10 -11.23
C LEU A 110 -8.29 5.17 -12.01
N TYR A 111 -9.46 4.81 -12.54
CA TYR A 111 -10.41 5.73 -13.18
C TYR A 111 -11.81 5.52 -12.58
#